data_AF-A0A3D9B8H1-F1
#
_entry.id   AF-A0A3D9B8H1-F1
#
_cell.length_a   1.000
_cell.length_b   1.000
_cell.length_c   1.000
_cell.angle_alpha   90.00
_cell.angle_beta   90.00
_cell.angle_gamma   90.00
#
_symmetry.space_group_name_H-M   'P 1'
#
loop_
_entity.id
_entity.type
_entity.pdbx_description
1 polymer ?
#
loop_
_entity_poly.entity_id
_entity_poly.type
_entity_poly.pdbx_seq_one_letter_code
_entity_poly.pdbx_strand_id
1 'polypeptide(L)'
;MVKQKIAIGFLLFLSFFSVFSCQSREYEGIKNRLLKKIEGFQTANFPLLYFDKLYIMEGTYLTKGKFNLVPPKLEISRGSDQKHYEDYIIFNSNGTVEKLYAENVKAAHQLLERQDPSGLYGIIYSKGDKLFIEAIQAFKMGGGYGTYKQEIKFDHHKVLIQNGANCSVYVPAEK
;
A
#
# COMPACT_ATOMS: atom_id res chain seq x y z
N MET A 1 -50.34 2.22 11.45
CA MET A 1 -49.08 1.45 11.46
C MET A 1 -48.05 1.84 10.38
N VAL A 2 -48.21 2.94 9.63
CA VAL A 2 -47.26 3.34 8.55
C VAL A 2 -46.15 4.28 9.03
N LYS A 3 -46.44 5.17 10.00
CA LYS A 3 -45.48 6.18 10.49
C LYS A 3 -44.27 5.60 11.25
N GLN A 4 -44.43 4.47 11.93
CA GLN A 4 -43.37 3.84 12.72
C GLN A 4 -42.28 3.18 11.86
N LYS A 5 -42.63 2.66 10.68
CA LYS A 5 -41.67 2.03 9.76
C LYS A 5 -40.75 3.06 9.08
N ILE A 6 -41.23 4.28 8.86
CA ILE A 6 -40.46 5.37 8.24
C ILE A 6 -39.41 5.91 9.23
N ALA A 7 -39.75 6.04 10.52
CA ALA A 7 -38.83 6.55 11.54
C ALA A 7 -37.64 5.61 11.81
N ILE A 8 -37.87 4.29 11.80
CA ILE A 8 -36.80 3.29 11.99
C ILE A 8 -35.86 3.25 10.77
N GLY A 9 -36.40 3.35 9.56
CA GLY A 9 -35.59 3.46 8.33
C GLY A 9 -34.71 4.72 8.32
N PHE A 10 -35.24 5.85 8.78
CA PHE A 10 -34.50 7.12 8.86
C PHE A 10 -33.38 7.10 9.93
N LEU A 11 -33.63 6.48 11.08
CA LEU A 11 -32.62 6.30 12.15
C LEU A 11 -31.49 5.34 11.75
N LEU A 12 -31.80 4.26 11.02
CA LEU A 12 -30.80 3.34 10.46
C LEU A 12 -29.99 4.00 9.34
N PHE A 13 -30.62 4.81 8.50
CA PHE A 13 -29.94 5.58 7.47
C PHE A 13 -28.95 6.58 8.09
N LEU A 14 -29.39 7.40 9.05
CA LEU A 14 -28.55 8.39 9.74
C LEU A 14 -27.35 7.77 10.49
N SER A 15 -27.53 6.61 11.11
CA SER A 15 -26.45 5.89 11.81
C SER A 15 -25.43 5.29 10.84
N PHE A 16 -25.83 4.93 9.61
CA PHE A 16 -24.88 4.55 8.57
C PHE A 16 -24.03 5.75 8.11
N PHE A 17 -24.62 6.93 7.84
CA PHE A 17 -23.85 8.11 7.40
C PHE A 17 -22.86 8.64 8.46
N SER A 18 -23.18 8.53 9.75
CA SER A 18 -22.26 8.96 10.81
C SER A 18 -21.01 8.07 10.92
N VAL A 19 -21.14 6.76 10.68
CA VAL A 19 -19.99 5.84 10.70
C VAL A 19 -19.10 6.04 9.46
N PHE A 20 -19.70 6.20 8.28
CA PHE A 20 -18.94 6.44 7.04
C PHE A 20 -18.18 7.77 7.04
N SER A 21 -18.77 8.83 7.59
CA SER A 21 -18.11 10.14 7.72
C SER A 21 -16.98 10.16 8.76
N CYS A 22 -17.07 9.32 9.81
CA CYS A 22 -15.99 9.17 10.78
C CYS A 22 -14.78 8.44 10.18
N GLN A 23 -15.02 7.40 9.38
CA GLN A 23 -13.97 6.62 8.71
C GLN A 23 -13.22 7.42 7.64
N SER A 24 -13.92 8.24 6.84
CA SER A 24 -13.26 9.09 5.84
C SER A 24 -12.40 10.17 6.49
N ARG A 25 -12.87 10.77 7.60
CA ARG A 25 -12.10 11.75 8.37
C ARG A 25 -10.87 11.15 9.03
N GLU A 26 -10.97 9.92 9.52
CA GLU A 26 -9.85 9.19 10.11
C GLU A 26 -8.78 8.85 9.06
N TYR A 27 -9.19 8.36 7.89
CA TYR A 27 -8.30 8.13 6.75
C TYR A 27 -7.55 9.42 6.36
N GLU A 28 -8.27 10.53 6.17
CA GLU A 28 -7.65 11.81 5.83
C GLU A 28 -6.72 12.32 6.95
N GLY A 29 -7.08 12.09 8.22
CA GLY A 29 -6.23 12.42 9.37
C GLY A 29 -4.91 11.65 9.36
N ILE A 30 -4.94 10.35 9.00
CA ILE A 30 -3.75 9.51 8.89
C ILE A 30 -2.92 9.91 7.68
N LYS A 31 -3.55 10.08 6.52
CA LYS A 31 -2.91 10.55 5.29
C LYS A 31 -2.15 11.84 5.54
N ASN A 32 -2.80 12.85 6.11
CA ASN A 32 -2.17 14.13 6.42
C ASN A 32 -1.00 13.99 7.40
N ARG A 33 -1.09 13.10 8.40
CA ARG A 33 0.01 12.82 9.33
C ARG A 33 1.21 12.19 8.63
N LEU A 34 0.97 11.28 7.69
CA LEU A 34 2.04 10.66 6.90
C LEU A 34 2.68 11.68 5.97
N LEU A 35 1.89 12.47 5.26
CA LEU A 35 2.42 13.53 4.38
C LEU A 35 3.30 14.53 5.16
N LYS A 36 2.93 14.89 6.38
CA LYS A 36 3.78 15.73 7.25
C LYS A 36 5.13 15.08 7.61
N LYS A 37 5.20 13.74 7.72
CA LYS A 37 6.46 13.05 8.04
C LYS A 37 7.46 13.04 6.88
N ILE A 38 6.98 13.26 5.67
CA ILE A 38 7.82 13.36 4.46
C ILE A 38 7.99 14.81 4.00
N GLU A 39 7.60 15.79 4.81
CA GLU A 39 8.02 17.17 4.59
C GLU A 39 9.55 17.25 4.64
N GLY A 40 10.18 17.72 3.57
CA GLY A 40 11.63 17.72 3.43
C GLY A 40 12.23 16.39 2.98
N PHE A 41 11.42 15.48 2.44
CA PHE A 41 11.91 14.27 1.76
C PHE A 41 12.93 14.61 0.68
N GLN A 42 14.02 13.82 0.63
CA GLN A 42 15.06 13.95 -0.37
C GLN A 42 15.35 12.57 -0.97
N THR A 43 15.19 12.46 -2.29
CA THR A 43 15.49 11.24 -3.06
C THR A 43 16.94 10.79 -2.90
N ALA A 44 17.87 11.72 -2.67
CA ALA A 44 19.28 11.45 -2.41
C ALA A 44 19.54 10.52 -1.22
N ASN A 45 18.61 10.43 -0.26
CA ASN A 45 18.70 9.50 0.87
C ASN A 45 18.42 8.04 0.48
N PHE A 46 18.01 7.80 -0.78
CA PHE A 46 17.61 6.49 -1.30
C PHE A 46 18.28 6.22 -2.66
N PRO A 47 19.62 6.21 -2.74
CA PRO A 47 20.35 6.20 -4.01
C PRO A 47 20.15 4.92 -4.86
N LEU A 48 19.68 3.83 -4.23
CA LEU A 48 19.42 2.55 -4.90
C LEU A 48 17.98 2.41 -5.41
N LEU A 49 17.12 3.40 -5.18
CA LEU A 49 15.72 3.36 -5.55
C LEU A 49 15.49 4.19 -6.83
N TYR A 50 14.92 3.58 -7.85
CA TYR A 50 14.38 4.30 -9.00
C TYR A 50 12.99 4.84 -8.66
N PHE A 51 12.90 6.15 -8.45
CA PHE A 51 11.64 6.85 -8.18
C PHE A 51 10.78 6.99 -9.43
N ASP A 52 9.47 7.11 -9.23
CA ASP A 52 8.44 7.33 -10.27
C ASP A 52 8.44 6.22 -11.33
N LYS A 53 8.84 5.00 -10.93
CA LYS A 53 8.88 3.79 -11.76
C LYS A 53 8.02 2.69 -11.16
N LEU A 54 7.43 1.89 -12.04
CA LEU A 54 6.71 0.67 -11.65
C LEU A 54 7.70 -0.40 -11.22
N TYR A 55 7.45 -0.99 -10.06
CA TYR A 55 8.04 -2.25 -9.66
C TYR A 55 6.96 -3.32 -9.66
N ILE A 56 7.25 -4.47 -10.27
CA ILE A 56 6.39 -5.64 -10.28
C ILE A 56 6.84 -6.64 -9.21
N MET A 57 5.89 -7.25 -8.52
CA MET A 57 6.18 -8.28 -7.52
C MET A 57 6.69 -9.55 -8.20
N GLU A 58 7.99 -9.83 -8.05
CA GLU A 58 8.60 -11.09 -8.49
C GLU A 58 8.02 -12.26 -7.68
N GLY A 59 7.80 -12.08 -6.37
CA GLY A 59 7.18 -13.09 -5.51
C GLY A 59 7.31 -12.79 -4.02
N THR A 60 6.78 -13.70 -3.21
CA THR A 60 6.97 -13.68 -1.76
C THR A 60 7.71 -14.93 -1.32
N TYR A 61 8.60 -14.78 -0.35
CA TYR A 61 9.44 -15.85 0.16
C TYR A 61 9.27 -15.95 1.68
N LEU A 62 9.41 -17.16 2.22
CA LEU A 62 9.64 -17.32 3.66
C LEU A 62 11.00 -16.73 4.02
N THR A 63 11.16 -16.33 5.28
CA THR A 63 12.41 -15.76 5.77
C THR A 63 12.93 -16.45 7.03
N LYS A 64 14.25 -16.68 7.08
CA LYS A 64 14.97 -17.13 8.29
C LYS A 64 15.73 -15.93 8.87
N GLY A 65 15.00 -15.03 9.52
CA GLY A 65 15.49 -13.72 9.96
C GLY A 65 15.19 -12.62 8.94
N LYS A 66 15.58 -11.37 9.21
CA LYS A 66 15.23 -10.24 8.34
C LYS A 66 15.90 -10.35 6.97
N PHE A 67 15.12 -10.28 5.90
CA PHE A 67 15.54 -10.28 4.50
C PHE A 67 16.32 -11.53 4.04
N ASN A 68 16.45 -12.56 4.89
CA ASN A 68 17.12 -13.81 4.53
C ASN A 68 16.11 -14.76 3.87
N LEU A 69 16.01 -14.66 2.55
CA LEU A 69 15.02 -15.37 1.74
C LEU A 69 15.29 -16.88 1.75
N VAL A 70 14.24 -17.67 1.96
CA VAL A 70 14.27 -19.12 1.88
C VAL A 70 13.46 -19.56 0.66
N PRO A 71 14.10 -20.06 -0.40
CA PRO A 71 13.40 -20.68 -1.53
C PRO A 71 12.61 -21.93 -1.11
N PRO A 72 11.57 -22.32 -1.87
CA PRO A 72 11.10 -21.71 -3.11
C PRO A 72 10.23 -20.47 -2.87
N LYS A 73 9.94 -19.73 -3.95
CA LYS A 73 8.91 -18.68 -3.96
C LYS A 73 7.57 -19.29 -3.53
N LEU A 74 6.85 -18.59 -2.66
CA LEU A 74 5.46 -18.89 -2.34
C LEU A 74 4.57 -18.46 -3.50
N GLU A 75 3.73 -19.37 -3.98
CA GLU A 75 2.73 -19.03 -4.98
C GLU A 75 1.68 -18.11 -4.37
N ILE A 76 1.56 -16.91 -4.95
CA ILE A 76 0.49 -15.98 -4.63
C ILE A 76 -0.25 -15.73 -5.93
N SER A 77 -1.33 -16.47 -6.14
CA SER A 77 -2.30 -16.12 -7.16
C SER A 77 -3.22 -15.02 -6.60
N ARG A 78 -3.28 -13.89 -7.29
CA ARG A 78 -4.30 -12.85 -7.04
C ARG A 78 -5.22 -12.79 -8.25
N GLY A 79 -6.51 -12.99 -8.00
CA GLY A 79 -7.53 -13.01 -9.03
C GLY A 79 -8.32 -14.32 -9.04
N SER A 80 -9.00 -14.58 -10.14
CA SER A 80 -9.73 -15.84 -10.37
C SER A 80 -8.99 -16.69 -11.41
N ASP A 81 -9.42 -17.92 -11.61
CA ASP A 81 -8.87 -18.83 -12.64
C ASP A 81 -8.92 -18.25 -14.06
N GLN A 82 -9.80 -17.26 -14.29
CA GLN A 82 -9.96 -16.59 -15.58
C GLN A 82 -9.19 -15.28 -15.68
N LYS A 83 -8.71 -14.72 -14.55
CA LYS A 83 -8.14 -13.38 -14.52
C LYS A 83 -7.08 -13.26 -13.44
N HIS A 84 -5.83 -13.17 -13.87
CA HIS A 84 -4.69 -12.97 -12.99
C HIS A 84 -4.31 -11.49 -12.93
N TYR A 85 -3.97 -11.02 -11.73
CA TYR A 85 -3.46 -9.67 -11.51
C TYR A 85 -2.08 -9.73 -10.91
N GLU A 86 -1.19 -8.92 -11.45
CA GLU A 86 0.14 -8.65 -10.94
C GLU A 86 0.07 -7.53 -9.89
N ASP A 87 0.93 -7.63 -8.88
CA ASP A 87 1.05 -6.68 -7.77
C ASP A 87 2.16 -5.69 -8.11
N TYR A 88 1.82 -4.41 -8.20
CA TYR A 88 2.73 -3.32 -8.52
C TYR A 88 2.87 -2.36 -7.35
N ILE A 89 4.09 -1.86 -7.16
CA ILE A 89 4.41 -0.81 -6.19
C ILE A 89 5.21 0.29 -6.86
N ILE A 90 4.95 1.54 -6.48
CA ILE A 90 5.64 2.73 -6.97
C ILE A 90 6.14 3.51 -5.79
N PHE A 91 7.38 3.96 -5.87
CA PHE A 91 7.96 4.91 -4.93
C PHE A 91 8.08 6.25 -5.64
N ASN A 92 7.29 7.23 -5.22
CA ASN A 92 7.25 8.52 -5.87
C ASN A 92 8.37 9.44 -5.33
N SER A 93 8.87 10.33 -6.18
CA SER A 93 9.95 11.27 -5.84
C SER A 93 9.61 12.25 -4.72
N ASN A 94 8.33 12.38 -4.38
CA ASN A 94 7.84 13.16 -3.24
C ASN A 94 7.83 12.36 -1.91
N GLY A 95 8.24 11.08 -1.91
CA GLY A 95 8.30 10.23 -0.72
C GLY A 95 7.02 9.42 -0.44
N THR A 96 5.99 9.53 -1.28
CA THR A 96 4.81 8.65 -1.20
C THR A 96 5.07 7.30 -1.84
N VAL A 97 4.29 6.32 -1.42
CA VAL A 97 4.28 4.97 -1.96
C VAL A 97 2.86 4.66 -2.39
N GLU A 98 2.72 4.15 -3.61
CA GLU A 98 1.46 3.71 -4.19
C GLU A 98 1.50 2.23 -4.50
N LYS A 99 0.33 1.59 -4.43
CA LYS A 99 0.19 0.16 -4.68
C LYS A 99 -1.05 -0.08 -5.54
N LEU A 100 -0.89 -0.83 -6.62
CA LEU A 100 -1.98 -1.14 -7.53
C LEU A 100 -1.89 -2.58 -8.04
N TYR A 101 -3.01 -3.08 -8.56
CA TYR A 101 -3.10 -4.41 -9.16
C TYR A 101 -3.56 -4.25 -10.60
N ALA A 102 -2.85 -4.87 -11.53
CA ALA A 102 -3.14 -4.76 -12.95
C ALA A 102 -2.85 -6.09 -13.66
N GLU A 103 -3.48 -6.30 -14.81
CA GLU A 103 -3.28 -7.52 -15.61
C GLU A 103 -1.89 -7.60 -16.25
N ASN A 104 -1.27 -6.45 -16.50
CA ASN A 104 0.04 -6.28 -17.11
C ASN A 104 0.54 -4.83 -16.94
N VAL A 105 1.79 -4.57 -17.33
CA VAL A 105 2.46 -3.26 -17.18
C VAL A 105 1.72 -2.15 -17.93
N LYS A 106 1.17 -2.44 -19.12
CA LYS A 106 0.41 -1.45 -19.90
C LYS A 106 -0.89 -1.05 -19.18
N ALA A 107 -1.61 -2.01 -18.61
CA ALA A 107 -2.80 -1.74 -17.81
C ALA A 107 -2.46 -0.99 -16.51
N ALA A 108 -1.31 -1.28 -15.90
CA ALA A 108 -0.83 -0.56 -14.72
C ALA A 108 -0.63 0.93 -14.99
N HIS A 109 0.05 1.29 -16.10
CA HIS A 109 0.21 2.69 -16.52
C HIS A 109 -1.11 3.40 -16.78
N GLN A 110 -2.04 2.73 -17.48
CA GLN A 110 -3.37 3.31 -17.72
C GLN A 110 -4.14 3.57 -16.42
N LEU A 111 -3.95 2.74 -15.39
CA LEU A 111 -4.54 2.99 -14.08
C LEU A 111 -3.91 4.19 -13.39
N LEU A 112 -2.60 4.39 -13.52
CA LEU A 112 -1.90 5.56 -12.97
C LEU A 112 -2.36 6.87 -13.63
N GLU A 113 -2.50 6.88 -14.95
CA GLU A 113 -2.98 8.06 -15.69
C GLU A 113 -4.42 8.45 -15.32
N ARG A 114 -5.23 7.46 -14.90
CA ARG A 114 -6.64 7.65 -14.53
C ARG A 114 -6.87 7.93 -13.05
N GLN A 115 -5.88 7.68 -12.20
CA GLN A 115 -6.03 7.87 -10.76
C GLN A 115 -5.88 9.34 -10.40
N ASP A 116 -6.92 9.87 -9.75
CA ASP A 116 -6.81 11.03 -8.87
C ASP A 116 -5.85 10.64 -7.72
N PRO A 117 -4.78 11.40 -7.40
CA PRO A 117 -3.63 10.99 -6.54
C PRO A 117 -3.95 10.69 -5.05
N SER A 118 -5.18 10.31 -4.74
CA SER A 118 -5.67 10.00 -3.40
C SER A 118 -5.34 8.58 -2.91
N GLY A 119 -4.86 7.69 -3.78
CA GLY A 119 -4.55 6.28 -3.50
C GLY A 119 -3.27 6.02 -2.69
N LEU A 120 -2.90 6.93 -1.78
CA LEU A 120 -1.71 6.82 -0.93
C LEU A 120 -1.70 5.47 -0.18
N TYR A 121 -0.84 4.56 -0.59
CA TYR A 121 -0.62 3.31 0.15
C TYR A 121 0.21 3.57 1.40
N GLY A 122 1.20 4.46 1.32
CA GLY A 122 2.05 4.82 2.46
C GLY A 122 3.11 5.84 2.11
N ILE A 123 4.08 5.99 3.00
CA ILE A 123 5.27 6.82 2.77
C ILE A 123 6.54 5.99 2.97
N ILE A 124 7.61 6.39 2.29
CA ILE A 124 8.95 5.85 2.51
C ILE A 124 9.78 6.84 3.33
N TYR A 125 10.51 6.34 4.34
CA TYR A 125 11.43 7.15 5.14
C TYR A 125 12.60 6.31 5.69
N SER A 126 13.66 7.00 6.08
CA SER A 126 14.80 6.40 6.79
C SER A 126 14.72 6.71 8.29
N LYS A 127 15.18 5.77 9.12
CA LYS A 127 15.39 5.97 10.56
C LYS A 127 16.69 5.28 10.96
N GLY A 128 17.75 6.08 11.10
CA GLY A 128 19.12 5.55 11.12
C GLY A 128 19.44 4.89 9.79
N ASP A 129 20.11 3.74 9.83
CA ASP A 129 20.49 2.99 8.62
C ASP A 129 19.37 2.11 8.05
N LYS A 130 18.17 2.18 8.64
CA LYS A 130 17.03 1.35 8.26
C LYS A 130 16.02 2.16 7.47
N LEU A 131 15.44 1.51 6.47
CA LEU A 131 14.44 2.08 5.60
C LEU A 131 13.09 1.44 5.90
N PHE A 132 12.03 2.25 5.82
CA PHE A 132 10.70 1.81 6.17
C PHE A 132 9.68 2.33 5.17
N ILE A 133 8.66 1.50 4.92
CA ILE A 133 7.35 1.96 4.44
C ILE A 133 6.44 2.01 5.65
N GLU A 134 5.81 3.17 5.91
CA GLU A 134 4.68 3.27 6.83
C GLU A 134 3.40 3.38 6.01
N ALA A 135 2.72 2.24 5.89
CA ALA A 135 1.56 2.06 5.03
C ALA A 135 0.26 2.20 5.82
N ILE A 136 -0.78 2.71 5.15
CA ILE A 136 -2.13 2.80 5.68
C ILE A 136 -2.77 1.41 5.65
N GLN A 137 -3.45 1.03 6.73
CA GLN A 137 -4.15 -0.25 6.84
C GLN A 137 -5.55 -0.05 7.41
N ALA A 138 -6.56 -0.67 6.77
CA ALA A 138 -7.91 -0.75 7.33
C ALA A 138 -8.00 -1.89 8.36
N PHE A 139 -8.62 -1.63 9.51
CA PHE A 139 -8.84 -2.66 10.55
C PHE A 139 -10.12 -3.47 10.26
N LYS A 140 -9.99 -4.79 10.14
CA LYS A 140 -11.11 -5.69 9.76
C LYS A 140 -12.18 -5.90 10.84
N MET A 141 -11.91 -5.70 12.13
CA MET A 141 -12.83 -6.09 13.23
C MET A 141 -13.43 -4.94 14.07
N GLY A 142 -13.24 -3.67 13.69
CA GLY A 142 -13.83 -2.54 14.45
C GLY A 142 -14.21 -1.32 13.62
N GLY A 143 -13.94 -1.36 12.30
CA GLY A 143 -13.93 -0.15 11.49
C GLY A 143 -12.71 0.72 11.81
N GLY A 144 -12.31 1.54 10.84
CA GLY A 144 -11.24 2.53 11.02
C GLY A 144 -9.91 2.17 10.35
N TYR A 145 -8.99 3.13 10.43
CA TYR A 145 -7.71 3.09 9.73
C TYR A 145 -6.55 3.22 10.70
N GLY A 146 -5.42 2.63 10.34
CA GLY A 146 -4.17 2.72 11.08
C GLY A 146 -2.99 2.80 10.15
N THR A 147 -1.80 2.72 10.75
CA THR A 147 -0.55 2.60 10.01
C THR A 147 0.22 1.41 10.51
N TYR A 148 0.95 0.75 9.62
CA TYR A 148 1.86 -0.33 9.98
C TYR A 148 3.19 -0.08 9.27
N LYS A 149 4.27 -0.45 9.96
CA LYS A 149 5.63 -0.21 9.48
C LYS A 149 6.20 -1.51 8.93
N GLN A 150 6.71 -1.43 7.72
CA GLN A 150 7.42 -2.51 7.06
C GLN A 150 8.84 -2.05 6.82
N GLU A 151 9.81 -2.81 7.33
CA GLU A 151 11.20 -2.57 6.99
C GLU A 151 11.44 -2.98 5.55
N ILE A 152 12.18 -2.16 4.82
CA ILE A 152 12.57 -2.43 3.45
C ILE A 152 14.08 -2.47 3.33
N LYS A 153 14.56 -3.25 2.36
CA LYS A 153 15.96 -3.31 1.98
C LYS A 153 16.05 -3.22 0.46
N PHE A 154 16.96 -2.37 0.00
CA PHE A 154 17.37 -2.35 -1.41
C PHE A 154 18.57 -3.28 -1.57
N ASP A 155 18.46 -4.22 -2.49
CA ASP A 155 19.51 -5.18 -2.82
C ASP A 155 19.65 -5.24 -4.34
N HIS A 156 20.70 -4.62 -4.85
CA HIS A 156 20.90 -4.39 -6.28
C HIS A 156 19.68 -3.67 -6.89
N HIS A 157 18.99 -4.31 -7.83
CA HIS A 157 17.78 -3.79 -8.47
C HIS A 157 16.49 -4.31 -7.81
N LYS A 158 16.56 -4.94 -6.64
CA LYS A 158 15.40 -5.52 -5.95
C LYS A 158 15.02 -4.67 -4.74
N VAL A 159 13.72 -4.53 -4.53
CA VAL A 159 13.14 -4.00 -3.30
C VAL A 159 12.57 -5.16 -2.49
N LEU A 160 13.13 -5.38 -1.31
CA LEU A 160 12.69 -6.40 -0.38
C LEU A 160 11.84 -5.72 0.69
N ILE A 161 10.60 -6.17 0.88
CA ILE A 161 9.66 -5.63 1.86
C ILE A 161 9.35 -6.74 2.87
N GLN A 162 9.82 -6.56 4.11
CA GLN A 162 9.60 -7.53 5.18
C GLN A 162 8.18 -7.44 5.74
N ASN A 163 7.52 -8.58 5.88
CA ASN A 163 6.21 -8.71 6.51
C ASN A 163 6.14 -9.97 7.40
N GLY A 164 6.42 -9.81 8.69
CA GLY A 164 6.47 -10.94 9.63
C GLY A 164 7.52 -11.96 9.20
N ALA A 165 7.12 -13.23 9.02
CA ALA A 165 7.99 -14.31 8.55
C ALA A 165 8.17 -14.35 7.02
N ASN A 166 7.54 -13.44 6.28
CA ASN A 166 7.57 -13.39 4.83
C ASN A 166 8.31 -12.13 4.33
N CYS A 167 8.85 -12.19 3.12
CA CYS A 167 9.39 -11.05 2.43
C CYS A 167 8.87 -11.02 0.99
N SER A 168 8.24 -9.91 0.61
CA SER A 168 7.87 -9.66 -0.78
C SER A 168 9.05 -9.03 -1.51
N VAL A 169 9.31 -9.51 -2.72
CA VAL A 169 10.40 -9.06 -3.58
C VAL A 169 9.80 -8.40 -4.80
N TYR A 170 10.23 -7.16 -5.06
CA TYR A 170 9.81 -6.34 -6.18
C TYR A 170 11.02 -6.00 -7.06
N VAL A 171 10.81 -5.99 -8.37
CA VAL A 171 11.81 -5.66 -9.39
C VAL A 171 11.27 -4.60 -10.34
N PRO A 172 12.10 -3.74 -10.95
CA PRO A 172 11.66 -2.81 -11.98
C PRO A 172 10.86 -3.55 -13.05
N ALA A 173 9.65 -3.07 -13.34
CA ALA A 173 8.78 -3.63 -14.38
C ALA A 173 9.28 -3.29 -15.79
N GLU A 174 10.10 -2.24 -15.90
CA GLU A 174 10.71 -1.76 -17.13
C GLU A 174 12.23 -1.69 -16.92
N LYS A 175 12.98 -2.19 -17.91
CA LYS A 175 14.45 -2.18 -17.92
C LYS A 175 14.99 -0.90 -18.55
#